data_AF-A0A1Y4TIJ8-F1
#
_entry.id   AF-A0A1Y4TIJ8-F1
#
_cell.length_a   1.000
_cell.length_b   1.000
_cell.length_c   1.000
_cell.angle_alpha   90.00
_cell.angle_beta   90.00
_cell.angle_gamma   90.00
#
_symmetry.space_group_name_H-M   'P 1'
#
loop_
_entity.id
_entity.type
_entity.pdbx_description
1 polymer ?
#
loop_
_entity_poly.entity_id
_entity_poly.type
_entity_poly.pdbx_seq_one_letter_code
_entity_poly.pdbx_strand_id
1 'polypeptide(L)'
;MNYTNGNYEAFARPRKPKGVEEKQAWLVGGGLASLAAAAFLVRDAQMDGSRIHILEEAELPGGACDGLLRPDIGFVIRGGREMENHYECLWDLFRSVPSLEVPDASVLDEFYWLNHDDPNYSMNRAILERGKSADTKNRFDLSDDAAMELMKLFFTLDEALYNKTIDDVLSDEFYQSNFWLYWQTMFAFETWHSALEMKLSLPYKMALHAGLDAVRGTTLEELLAQYDLI
;
A
#
# COMPACT_ATOMS: atom_id res chain seq x y z
N MET A 1 -5.63 4.87 22.24
CA MET A 1 -4.79 5.37 21.13
C MET A 1 -5.54 6.52 20.51
N ASN A 2 -4.86 7.62 20.16
CA ASN A 2 -5.45 8.74 19.43
C ASN A 2 -4.78 8.80 18.06
N TYR A 3 -5.55 9.08 17.01
CA TYR A 3 -4.99 9.35 15.69
C TYR A 3 -4.49 10.79 15.62
N THR A 4 -3.31 10.96 15.03
CA THR A 4 -2.64 12.25 14.88
C THR A 4 -1.94 12.30 13.53
N ASN A 5 -1.62 13.51 13.06
CA ASN A 5 -0.81 13.74 11.86
C ASN A 5 0.13 14.93 12.08
N GLY A 6 1.05 15.11 11.13
CA GLY A 6 1.99 16.23 11.11
C GLY A 6 3.23 16.05 11.99
N ASN A 7 4.18 16.96 11.80
CA ASN A 7 5.54 16.83 12.32
C ASN A 7 5.65 16.82 13.84
N TYR A 8 4.71 17.46 14.55
CA TYR A 8 4.77 17.56 16.01
C TYR A 8 4.74 16.18 16.67
N GLU A 9 3.77 15.35 16.29
CA GLU A 9 3.66 13.98 16.81
C GLU A 9 4.65 13.04 16.11
N ALA A 10 4.92 13.24 14.82
CA ALA A 10 5.85 12.41 14.07
C ALA A 10 7.30 12.47 14.62
N PHE A 11 7.76 13.60 15.16
CA PHE A 11 9.11 13.72 15.73
C PHE A 11 9.16 13.60 17.26
N ALA A 12 8.00 13.56 17.92
CA ALA A 12 7.94 13.34 19.36
C ALA A 12 8.42 11.92 19.70
N ARG A 13 9.07 11.77 20.86
CA ARG A 13 9.47 10.46 21.40
C ARG A 13 8.61 10.12 22.62
N PRO A 14 8.02 8.91 22.67
CA PRO A 14 7.17 8.53 23.78
C PRO A 14 8.00 8.36 25.06
N ARG A 15 7.36 8.65 26.21
CA ARG A 15 7.92 8.28 27.52
C ARG A 15 7.81 6.77 27.70
N LYS A 16 8.77 6.19 28.43
CA LYS A 16 8.76 4.77 28.78
C LYS A 16 7.43 4.39 29.45
N PRO A 17 6.66 3.42 28.91
CA PRO A 17 5.41 2.99 29.51
C PRO A 17 5.61 2.40 30.90
N LYS A 18 4.72 2.74 31.84
CA LYS A 18 4.80 2.26 33.22
C LYS A 18 4.74 0.73 33.30
N GLY A 19 5.74 0.14 33.96
CA GLY A 19 5.78 -1.29 34.26
C GLY A 19 6.08 -2.17 33.04
N VAL A 20 6.68 -1.62 31.98
CA VAL A 20 7.09 -2.41 30.80
C VAL A 20 8.16 -3.44 31.17
N GLU A 21 8.98 -3.15 32.17
CA GLU A 21 10.02 -4.03 32.72
C GLU A 21 9.47 -5.38 33.24
N GLU A 22 8.20 -5.41 33.67
CA GLU A 22 7.57 -6.61 34.22
C GLU A 22 6.75 -7.37 33.18
N LYS A 23 6.73 -6.92 31.93
CA LYS A 23 5.93 -7.50 30.84
C LYS A 23 6.77 -8.43 29.97
N GLN A 24 6.07 -9.22 29.17
CA GLN A 24 6.59 -10.12 28.15
C GLN A 24 5.69 -10.00 26.92
N ALA A 25 6.26 -10.14 25.73
CA ALA A 25 5.52 -10.13 24.46
C ALA A 25 5.77 -11.43 23.70
N TRP A 26 4.69 -12.06 23.23
CA TRP A 26 4.74 -13.28 22.44
C TRP A 26 4.03 -13.00 21.11
N LEU A 27 4.77 -13.09 20.02
CA LEU A 27 4.35 -12.74 18.67
C LEU A 27 4.29 -14.02 17.84
N VAL A 28 3.12 -14.36 17.32
CA VAL A 28 2.92 -15.59 16.53
C VAL A 28 3.12 -15.30 15.05
N GLY A 29 4.07 -15.98 14.42
CA GLY A 29 4.56 -15.74 13.07
C GLY A 29 5.70 -14.71 13.02
N GLY A 30 6.67 -14.91 12.14
CA GLY A 30 7.83 -14.06 11.89
C GLY A 30 7.72 -13.19 10.63
N GLY A 31 6.50 -12.90 10.18
CA GLY A 31 6.24 -11.97 9.07
C GLY A 31 6.37 -10.48 9.45
N LEU A 32 6.20 -9.60 8.47
CA LEU A 32 6.34 -8.14 8.61
C LEU A 32 5.58 -7.56 9.81
N ALA A 33 4.35 -8.03 10.08
CA ALA A 33 3.54 -7.53 11.20
C ALA A 33 4.18 -7.79 12.57
N SER A 34 4.66 -9.01 12.82
CA SER A 34 5.31 -9.36 14.07
C SER A 34 6.68 -8.68 14.20
N LEU A 35 7.44 -8.60 13.11
CA LEU A 35 8.73 -7.91 13.11
C LEU A 35 8.55 -6.39 13.39
N ALA A 36 7.54 -5.76 12.78
CA ALA A 36 7.19 -4.37 13.06
C ALA A 36 6.74 -4.19 14.52
N ALA A 37 5.90 -5.08 15.05
CA ALA A 37 5.47 -5.04 16.45
C ALA A 37 6.66 -5.16 17.41
N ALA A 38 7.60 -6.07 17.14
CA ALA A 38 8.83 -6.21 17.92
C ALA A 38 9.68 -4.93 17.88
N ALA A 39 9.83 -4.32 16.69
CA ALA A 39 10.57 -3.07 16.54
C ALA A 39 9.93 -1.93 17.34
N PHE A 40 8.60 -1.75 17.31
CA PHE A 40 7.92 -0.75 18.14
C PHE A 40 7.99 -1.06 19.64
N LEU A 41 7.96 -2.34 20.03
CA LEU A 41 8.15 -2.74 21.44
C LEU A 41 9.54 -2.34 21.95
N VAL A 42 10.57 -2.53 21.13
CA VAL A 42 11.94 -2.10 21.47
C VAL A 42 12.04 -0.57 21.47
N ARG A 43 11.63 0.08 20.37
CA ARG A 43 11.86 1.51 20.14
C ARG A 43 11.01 2.41 21.04
N ASP A 44 9.71 2.16 21.07
CA ASP A 44 8.73 3.08 21.67
C ASP A 44 8.33 2.63 23.07
N ALA A 45 8.09 1.33 23.25
CA ALA A 45 7.80 0.79 24.56
C ALA A 45 9.06 0.61 25.42
N GLN A 46 10.27 0.66 24.83
CA GLN A 46 11.53 0.47 25.54
C GLN A 46 11.55 -0.86 26.33
N MET A 47 10.90 -1.88 25.77
CA MET A 47 10.91 -3.24 26.30
C MET A 47 12.26 -3.88 26.02
N ASP A 48 12.82 -4.57 27.01
CA ASP A 48 14.05 -5.34 26.83
C ASP A 48 13.83 -6.46 25.81
N GLY A 49 14.74 -6.58 24.83
CA GLY A 49 14.61 -7.54 23.73
C GLY A 49 14.53 -9.01 24.20
N SER A 50 15.14 -9.35 25.34
CA SER A 50 15.04 -10.70 25.92
C SER A 50 13.63 -11.08 26.38
N ARG A 51 12.71 -10.11 26.40
CA ARG A 51 11.30 -10.28 26.79
C ARG A 51 10.34 -10.31 25.60
N ILE A 52 10.87 -10.26 24.38
CA ILE A 52 10.10 -10.31 23.14
C ILE A 52 10.41 -11.63 22.44
N HIS A 53 9.39 -12.47 22.30
CA HIS A 53 9.50 -13.81 21.73
C HIS A 53 8.73 -13.86 20.42
N ILE A 54 9.41 -14.15 19.31
CA ILE A 54 8.79 -14.37 18.00
C ILE A 54 8.75 -15.87 17.75
N LEU A 55 7.55 -16.39 17.52
CA LEU A 55 7.30 -17.81 17.27
C LEU A 55 7.09 -18.01 15.77
N GLU A 56 8.14 -18.38 15.05
CA GLU A 56 8.09 -18.68 13.61
C GLU A 56 8.10 -20.19 13.38
N GLU A 57 7.25 -20.66 12.46
CA GLU A 57 7.15 -22.06 12.06
C GLU A 57 8.21 -22.40 11.00
N ALA A 58 8.50 -21.46 10.10
CA ALA A 58 9.50 -21.61 9.05
C ALA A 58 10.93 -21.52 9.58
N GLU A 59 11.89 -21.98 8.77
CA GLU A 59 13.32 -21.87 9.10
C GLU A 59 13.84 -20.44 9.11
N LEU A 60 13.20 -19.54 8.33
CA LEU A 60 13.58 -18.15 8.19
C LEU A 60 12.37 -17.23 8.45
N PRO A 61 12.57 -16.08 9.10
CA PRO A 61 11.53 -15.06 9.22
C PRO A 61 11.31 -14.34 7.88
N GLY A 62 10.26 -13.53 7.81
CA GLY A 62 9.91 -12.69 6.65
C GLY A 62 8.49 -12.93 6.14
N GLY A 63 7.91 -14.10 6.42
CA GLY A 63 6.54 -14.42 6.03
C GLY A 63 6.34 -14.24 4.52
N ALA A 64 5.46 -13.33 4.09
CA ALA A 64 5.18 -13.05 2.67
C ALA A 64 6.18 -12.11 1.98
N CYS A 65 7.28 -11.73 2.65
CA CYS A 65 8.34 -10.85 2.13
C CYS A 65 9.66 -11.59 1.89
N ASP A 66 9.60 -12.78 1.28
CA ASP A 66 10.79 -13.55 0.90
C ASP A 66 11.28 -13.25 -0.51
N GLY A 67 12.56 -13.55 -0.72
CA GLY A 67 13.16 -13.77 -2.01
C GLY A 67 14.38 -14.66 -1.80
N LEU A 68 14.37 -15.89 -2.32
CA LEU A 68 15.47 -16.82 -2.10
C LEU A 68 15.82 -17.66 -3.32
N LEU A 69 17.10 -18.03 -3.41
CA LEU A 69 17.56 -19.03 -4.35
C LEU A 69 17.22 -20.43 -3.82
N ARG A 70 16.33 -21.12 -4.51
CA ARG A 70 15.97 -22.51 -4.26
C ARG A 70 16.80 -23.43 -5.16
N PRO A 71 17.70 -24.27 -4.62
CA PRO A 71 18.61 -25.10 -5.44
C PRO A 71 17.90 -26.00 -6.46
N ASP A 72 16.69 -26.43 -6.13
CA ASP A 72 15.83 -27.31 -6.93
C ASP A 72 14.99 -26.59 -7.99
N ILE A 73 14.88 -25.26 -7.93
CA ILE A 73 13.94 -24.47 -8.76
C ILE A 73 14.65 -23.29 -9.45
N GLY A 74 15.42 -22.50 -8.70
CA GLY A 74 15.99 -21.22 -9.11
C GLY A 74 15.65 -20.10 -8.13
N PHE A 75 15.79 -18.84 -8.56
CA PHE A 75 15.35 -17.70 -7.76
C PHE A 75 13.82 -17.67 -7.67
N VAL A 76 13.30 -17.58 -6.45
CA VAL A 76 11.87 -17.51 -6.17
C VAL A 76 11.58 -16.24 -5.39
N ILE A 77 10.63 -15.46 -5.91
CA ILE A 77 10.06 -14.28 -5.27
C ILE A 77 8.55 -14.53 -5.20
N ARG A 78 8.00 -14.73 -4.00
CA ARG A 78 6.55 -15.02 -3.86
C ARG A 78 5.67 -13.83 -4.22
N GLY A 79 6.20 -12.60 -4.12
CA GLY A 79 5.52 -11.41 -4.60
C GLY A 79 6.40 -10.18 -4.51
N GLY A 80 6.22 -9.26 -5.46
CA GLY A 80 6.72 -7.90 -5.34
C GLY A 80 5.85 -7.08 -4.39
N ARG A 81 6.43 -6.04 -3.79
CA ARG A 81 5.70 -5.07 -2.97
C ARG A 81 5.98 -3.68 -3.50
N GLU A 82 4.93 -3.08 -4.05
CA GLU A 82 4.94 -1.67 -4.39
C GLU A 82 4.67 -0.87 -3.11
N MET A 83 5.43 0.19 -2.92
CA MET A 83 5.36 1.07 -1.77
C MET A 83 5.17 2.50 -2.28
N GLU A 84 4.63 3.37 -1.46
CA GLU A 84 4.48 4.78 -1.81
C GLU A 84 4.79 5.67 -0.60
N ASN A 85 4.71 6.98 -0.78
CA ASN A 85 5.21 7.97 0.18
C ASN A 85 4.33 8.17 1.43
N HIS A 86 3.04 7.84 1.38
CA HIS A 86 2.08 7.95 2.48
C HIS A 86 1.82 6.64 3.25
N TYR A 87 2.76 5.69 3.23
CA TYR A 87 2.77 4.55 4.14
C TYR A 87 3.28 5.03 5.50
N GLU A 88 2.52 5.94 6.12
CA GLU A 88 2.91 6.75 7.30
C GLU A 88 3.56 5.92 8.41
N CYS A 89 2.88 4.84 8.83
CA CYS A 89 3.37 3.97 9.91
C CYS A 89 4.60 3.15 9.49
N LEU A 90 4.71 2.81 8.20
CA LEU A 90 5.84 2.07 7.68
C LEU A 90 7.09 2.97 7.63
N TRP A 91 6.95 4.21 7.18
CA TRP A 91 8.08 5.15 7.14
C TRP A 91 8.48 5.64 8.54
N ASP A 92 7.53 5.74 9.48
CA ASP A 92 7.89 5.89 10.90
C ASP A 92 8.74 4.71 11.39
N LEU A 93 8.39 3.47 11.04
CA LEU A 93 9.20 2.30 11.41
C LEU A 93 10.60 2.36 10.76
N PHE A 94 10.67 2.45 9.44
CA PHE A 94 11.92 2.23 8.69
C PHE A 94 12.94 3.36 8.79
N ARG A 95 12.55 4.58 9.18
CA ARG A 95 13.54 5.63 9.56
C ARG A 95 14.39 5.27 10.78
N SER A 96 13.97 4.26 11.54
CA SER A 96 14.69 3.80 12.75
C SER A 96 15.39 2.45 12.57
N VAL A 97 15.27 1.83 11.40
CA VAL A 97 15.97 0.58 11.05
C VAL A 97 17.22 0.95 10.25
N PRO A 98 18.44 0.60 10.72
CA PRO A 98 19.66 0.87 9.96
C PRO A 98 19.67 0.15 8.61
N SER A 99 20.19 0.82 7.58
CA SER A 99 20.50 0.20 6.29
C SER A 99 21.63 -0.83 6.46
N LEU A 100 21.58 -1.88 5.64
CA LEU A 100 22.65 -2.88 5.54
C LEU A 100 23.68 -2.53 4.46
N GLU A 101 23.31 -1.68 3.49
CA GLU A 101 24.11 -1.35 2.31
C GLU A 101 24.79 0.03 2.44
N VAL A 102 24.13 0.98 3.09
CA VAL A 102 24.60 2.36 3.23
C VAL A 102 25.00 2.63 4.69
N PRO A 103 26.29 2.86 4.98
CA PRO A 103 26.75 3.19 6.32
C PRO A 103 26.08 4.46 6.87
N ASP A 104 25.78 4.46 8.18
CA ASP A 104 25.19 5.59 8.90
C ASP A 104 23.85 6.12 8.33
N ALA A 105 23.11 5.28 7.60
CA ALA A 105 21.79 5.60 7.04
C ALA A 105 20.71 4.64 7.55
N SER A 106 19.45 5.07 7.50
CA SER A 106 18.29 4.20 7.72
C SER A 106 17.82 3.55 6.42
N VAL A 107 16.97 2.52 6.52
CA VAL A 107 16.27 1.93 5.37
C VAL A 107 15.42 2.98 4.65
N LEU A 108 14.82 3.93 5.38
CA LEU A 108 14.10 5.05 4.76
C LEU A 108 15.03 5.91 3.91
N ASP A 109 16.22 6.25 4.40
CA ASP A 109 17.17 7.11 3.67
C ASP A 109 17.62 6.45 2.37
N GLU A 110 18.02 5.18 2.44
CA GLU A 110 18.40 4.37 1.28
C GLU A 110 17.24 4.31 0.25
N PHE A 111 16.03 3.98 0.71
CA PHE A 111 14.86 3.87 -0.16
C PHE A 111 14.51 5.23 -0.79
N TYR A 112 14.57 6.31 -0.01
CA TYR A 112 14.29 7.66 -0.47
C TYR A 112 15.26 8.12 -1.55
N TRP A 113 16.57 7.96 -1.34
CA TRP A 113 17.60 8.34 -2.32
C TRP A 113 17.47 7.53 -3.61
N LEU A 114 17.32 6.21 -3.50
CA LEU A 114 17.17 5.33 -4.66
C LEU A 114 15.99 5.76 -5.56
N ASN A 115 14.83 6.05 -4.96
CA ASN A 115 13.64 6.43 -5.73
C ASN A 115 13.68 7.87 -6.27
N HIS A 116 14.61 8.72 -5.79
CA HIS A 116 14.88 10.03 -6.40
C HIS A 116 15.89 9.92 -7.54
N ASP A 117 16.89 9.05 -7.40
CA ASP A 117 17.91 8.81 -8.41
C ASP A 117 17.36 8.03 -9.62
N ASP A 118 16.45 7.07 -9.38
CA ASP A 118 15.77 6.26 -10.40
C ASP A 118 14.25 6.23 -10.16
N PRO A 119 13.51 7.28 -10.54
CA PRO A 119 12.08 7.36 -10.32
C PRO A 119 11.33 6.31 -11.15
N ASN A 120 10.46 5.54 -10.50
CA ASN A 120 9.70 4.48 -11.15
C ASN A 120 8.52 5.02 -11.99
N TYR A 121 8.46 4.64 -13.27
CA TYR A 121 7.33 4.87 -14.16
C TYR A 121 7.20 3.77 -15.21
N SER A 122 6.00 3.60 -15.77
CA SER A 122 5.76 2.63 -16.85
C SER A 122 5.66 3.32 -18.21
N MET A 123 6.46 2.85 -19.17
CA MET A 123 6.37 3.29 -20.57
C MET A 123 5.26 2.57 -21.36
N ASN A 124 4.83 1.40 -20.87
CA ASN A 124 3.78 0.62 -21.50
C ASN A 124 3.12 -0.30 -20.47
N ARG A 125 1.94 0.08 -19.98
CA ARG A 125 1.27 -0.63 -18.89
C ARG A 125 0.61 -1.96 -19.30
N ALA A 126 0.17 -2.07 -20.55
CA ALA A 126 -0.56 -3.22 -21.05
C ALA A 126 -0.15 -3.58 -22.49
N ILE A 127 -0.21 -4.88 -22.81
CA ILE A 127 0.06 -5.41 -24.15
C ILE A 127 -1.11 -6.30 -24.60
N LEU A 128 -1.39 -6.26 -25.89
CA LEU A 128 -2.34 -7.11 -26.58
C LEU A 128 -1.63 -7.81 -27.75
N GLU A 129 -2.34 -8.73 -28.41
CA GLU A 129 -1.91 -9.33 -29.67
C GLU A 129 -0.45 -9.83 -29.69
N ARG A 130 -0.03 -10.50 -28.61
CA ARG A 130 1.33 -11.08 -28.45
C ARG A 130 2.45 -10.03 -28.48
N GLY A 131 2.30 -8.94 -27.72
CA GLY A 131 3.39 -7.98 -27.45
C GLY A 131 3.23 -6.61 -28.09
N LYS A 132 2.08 -6.33 -28.73
CA LYS A 132 1.77 -4.96 -29.17
C LYS A 132 1.25 -4.15 -28.00
N SER A 133 1.61 -2.87 -27.94
CA SER A 133 1.03 -1.95 -26.96
C SER A 133 -0.49 -1.96 -27.06
N ALA A 134 -1.17 -1.96 -25.92
CA ALA A 134 -2.60 -1.72 -25.85
C ALA A 134 -2.98 -0.25 -26.16
N ASP A 135 -2.00 0.65 -26.32
CA ASP A 135 -2.16 2.09 -26.58
C ASP A 135 -3.23 2.76 -25.70
N THR A 136 -3.24 2.40 -24.42
CA THR A 136 -4.20 2.93 -23.45
C THR A 136 -3.95 4.41 -23.09
N LYS A 137 -2.80 4.96 -23.53
CA LYS A 137 -2.37 6.36 -23.31
C LYS A 137 -2.41 6.80 -21.86
N ASN A 138 -2.28 5.86 -20.92
CA ASN A 138 -2.44 6.07 -19.47
C ASN A 138 -3.79 6.70 -19.09
N ARG A 139 -4.82 6.53 -19.92
CA ARG A 139 -6.18 6.99 -19.62
C ARG A 139 -7.00 5.89 -18.99
N PHE A 140 -7.97 6.27 -18.17
CA PHE A 140 -8.91 5.35 -17.53
C PHE A 140 -10.05 4.94 -18.46
N ASP A 141 -10.37 5.73 -19.48
CA ASP A 141 -11.42 5.45 -20.45
C ASP A 141 -12.71 4.93 -19.78
N LEU A 142 -13.15 5.64 -18.73
CA LEU A 142 -14.45 5.45 -18.07
C LEU A 142 -15.52 6.17 -18.90
N SER A 143 -16.65 5.52 -19.14
CA SER A 143 -17.85 6.22 -19.62
C SER A 143 -18.50 7.02 -18.49
N ASP A 144 -19.41 7.94 -18.84
CA ASP A 144 -20.16 8.71 -17.84
C ASP A 144 -20.91 7.79 -16.86
N ASP A 145 -21.50 6.70 -17.35
CA ASP A 145 -22.21 5.71 -16.52
C ASP A 145 -21.24 5.00 -15.55
N ALA A 146 -20.09 4.52 -16.03
CA ALA A 146 -19.08 3.89 -15.19
C ALA A 146 -18.47 4.86 -14.15
N ALA A 147 -18.27 6.13 -14.53
CA ALA A 147 -17.81 7.17 -13.61
C ALA A 147 -18.85 7.42 -12.51
N MET A 148 -20.14 7.47 -12.86
CA MET A 148 -21.23 7.63 -11.90
C MET A 148 -21.36 6.42 -10.96
N GLU A 149 -21.13 5.20 -11.45
CA GLU A 149 -21.07 4.00 -10.61
C GLU A 149 -19.92 4.08 -9.59
N LEU A 150 -18.73 4.48 -10.02
CA LEU A 150 -17.58 4.65 -9.14
C LEU A 150 -17.81 5.73 -8.08
N MET A 151 -18.40 6.87 -8.47
CA MET A 151 -18.78 7.93 -7.53
C MET A 151 -19.84 7.46 -6.53
N LYS A 152 -20.81 6.68 -6.98
CA LYS A 152 -21.81 6.07 -6.09
C LYS A 152 -21.15 5.11 -5.10
N LEU A 153 -20.22 4.26 -5.53
CA LEU A 153 -19.45 3.37 -4.66
C LEU A 153 -18.69 4.18 -3.60
N PHE A 154 -18.02 5.25 -4.01
CA PHE A 154 -17.25 6.13 -3.12
C PHE A 154 -18.11 6.76 -2.01
N PHE A 155 -19.32 7.22 -2.33
CA PHE A 155 -20.22 7.84 -1.35
C PHE A 155 -21.14 6.85 -0.60
N THR A 156 -21.20 5.59 -1.01
CA THR A 156 -22.00 4.57 -0.33
C THR A 156 -21.47 4.34 1.08
N LEU A 157 -22.33 4.34 2.09
CA LEU A 157 -21.91 4.06 3.48
C LEU A 157 -21.25 2.68 3.60
N ASP A 158 -20.23 2.55 4.44
CA ASP A 158 -19.48 1.29 4.59
C ASP A 158 -20.40 0.13 4.97
N GLU A 159 -21.37 0.37 5.85
CA GLU A 159 -22.33 -0.63 6.32
C GLU A 159 -23.22 -1.18 5.21
N ALA A 160 -23.46 -0.39 4.16
CA ALA A 160 -24.25 -0.82 3.01
C ALA A 160 -23.44 -1.72 2.05
N LEU A 161 -22.12 -1.80 2.22
CA LEU A 161 -21.22 -2.65 1.42
C LEU A 161 -20.81 -3.94 2.14
N TYR A 162 -21.29 -4.18 3.36
CA TYR A 162 -20.98 -5.41 4.07
C TYR A 162 -21.50 -6.64 3.32
N ASN A 163 -20.61 -7.60 3.09
CA ASN A 163 -20.85 -8.82 2.30
C ASN A 163 -21.29 -8.55 0.85
N LYS A 164 -20.99 -7.38 0.29
CA LYS A 164 -21.17 -7.07 -1.13
C LYS A 164 -19.90 -7.35 -1.91
N THR A 165 -20.07 -7.96 -3.07
CA THR A 165 -19.03 -8.16 -4.07
C THR A 165 -18.92 -6.93 -4.98
N ILE A 166 -17.81 -6.80 -5.72
CA ILE A 166 -17.67 -5.75 -6.73
C ILE A 166 -18.76 -5.91 -7.82
N ASP A 167 -19.10 -7.15 -8.20
CA ASP A 167 -20.21 -7.48 -9.11
C ASP A 167 -21.60 -7.06 -8.60
N ASP A 168 -21.78 -6.90 -7.29
CA ASP A 168 -23.07 -6.41 -6.75
C ASP A 168 -23.26 -4.90 -6.97
N VAL A 169 -22.19 -4.16 -7.27
CA VAL A 169 -22.20 -2.68 -7.23
C VAL A 169 -21.65 -1.99 -8.48
N LEU A 170 -20.90 -2.69 -9.34
CA LEU A 170 -20.39 -2.20 -10.62
C LEU A 170 -20.91 -3.06 -11.78
N SER A 171 -21.09 -2.47 -12.95
CA SER A 171 -21.62 -3.16 -14.13
C SER A 171 -20.56 -3.51 -15.17
N ASP A 172 -20.97 -4.24 -16.21
CA ASP A 172 -20.15 -4.57 -17.39
C ASP A 172 -19.54 -3.32 -18.05
N GLU A 173 -20.21 -2.18 -17.95
CA GLU A 173 -19.73 -0.90 -18.50
C GLU A 173 -18.44 -0.45 -17.78
N PHE A 174 -18.40 -0.56 -16.44
CA PHE A 174 -17.20 -0.30 -15.67
C PHE A 174 -16.08 -1.30 -16.01
N TYR A 175 -16.42 -2.58 -16.20
CA TYR A 175 -15.41 -3.62 -16.49
C TYR A 175 -14.75 -3.49 -17.87
N GLN A 176 -15.37 -2.79 -18.81
CA GLN A 176 -14.79 -2.49 -20.12
C GLN A 176 -13.77 -1.34 -20.08
N SER A 177 -13.68 -0.60 -18.96
CA SER A 177 -12.77 0.54 -18.83
C SER A 177 -11.30 0.12 -18.66
N ASN A 178 -10.39 1.00 -19.09
CA ASN A 178 -8.97 0.86 -18.75
C ASN A 178 -8.72 1.04 -17.25
N PHE A 179 -9.60 1.76 -16.54
CA PHE A 179 -9.55 1.85 -15.06
C PHE A 179 -9.58 0.46 -14.44
N TRP A 180 -10.56 -0.38 -14.79
CA TRP A 180 -10.66 -1.72 -14.22
C TRP A 180 -9.47 -2.59 -14.61
N LEU A 181 -8.97 -2.49 -15.84
CA LEU A 181 -7.73 -3.17 -16.27
C LEU A 181 -6.55 -2.84 -15.35
N TYR A 182 -6.31 -1.55 -15.07
CA TYR A 182 -5.22 -1.15 -14.19
C TYR A 182 -5.48 -1.59 -12.75
N TRP A 183 -6.67 -1.32 -12.24
CA TRP A 183 -7.03 -1.58 -10.85
C TRP A 183 -6.92 -3.06 -10.50
N GLN A 184 -7.58 -3.92 -11.28
CA GLN A 184 -7.61 -5.35 -11.01
C GLN A 184 -6.20 -5.97 -11.07
N THR A 185 -5.35 -5.50 -11.99
CA THR A 185 -4.02 -6.10 -12.19
C THR A 185 -2.96 -5.53 -11.25
N MET A 186 -3.09 -4.29 -10.77
CA MET A 186 -2.19 -3.74 -9.74
C MET A 186 -2.49 -4.31 -8.35
N PHE A 187 -3.76 -4.54 -8.05
CA PHE A 187 -4.19 -4.91 -6.70
C PHE A 187 -4.70 -6.35 -6.58
N ALA A 188 -4.67 -7.13 -7.68
CA ALA A 188 -5.16 -8.49 -7.74
C ALA A 188 -6.62 -8.63 -7.27
N PHE A 189 -7.48 -7.67 -7.64
CA PHE A 189 -8.92 -7.77 -7.41
C PHE A 189 -9.57 -8.69 -8.43
N GLU A 190 -10.53 -9.48 -7.96
CA GLU A 190 -11.45 -10.26 -8.77
C GLU A 190 -12.86 -9.70 -8.56
N THR A 191 -13.78 -9.91 -9.50
CA THR A 191 -15.12 -9.28 -9.44
C THR A 191 -15.97 -9.76 -8.26
N TRP A 192 -15.70 -10.96 -7.74
CA TRP A 192 -16.33 -11.52 -6.54
C TRP A 192 -15.67 -11.07 -5.22
N HIS A 193 -14.62 -10.26 -5.25
CA HIS A 193 -14.02 -9.71 -4.03
C HIS A 193 -14.87 -8.62 -3.39
N SER A 194 -14.54 -8.26 -2.15
CA SER A 194 -15.25 -7.27 -1.34
C SER A 194 -15.29 -5.89 -2.01
N ALA A 195 -16.50 -5.38 -2.25
CA ALA A 195 -16.72 -4.00 -2.70
C ALA A 195 -16.23 -2.97 -1.68
N LEU A 196 -16.33 -3.30 -0.38
CA LEU A 196 -15.84 -2.42 0.67
C LEU A 196 -14.32 -2.23 0.59
N GLU A 197 -13.56 -3.30 0.36
CA GLU A 197 -12.10 -3.22 0.25
C GLU A 197 -11.66 -2.41 -0.98
N MET A 198 -12.39 -2.57 -2.09
CA MET A 198 -12.19 -1.70 -3.26
C MET A 198 -12.47 -0.24 -2.90
N LYS A 199 -13.59 0.05 -2.25
CA LYS A 199 -13.95 1.41 -1.81
C LYS A 199 -12.89 2.03 -0.90
N LEU A 200 -12.45 1.34 0.14
CA LEU A 200 -11.48 1.86 1.12
C LEU A 200 -10.14 2.22 0.48
N SER A 201 -9.80 1.54 -0.62
CA SER A 201 -8.59 1.83 -1.40
C SER A 201 -8.73 3.07 -2.29
N LEU A 202 -9.95 3.50 -2.67
CA LEU A 202 -10.19 4.59 -3.63
C LEU A 202 -9.74 5.97 -3.12
N PRO A 203 -10.16 6.50 -1.95
CA PRO A 203 -9.81 7.87 -1.54
C PRO A 203 -8.31 8.14 -1.51
N TYR A 204 -7.57 7.16 -0.99
CA TYR A 204 -6.12 7.22 -0.88
C TYR A 204 -5.45 7.22 -2.26
N LYS A 205 -5.95 6.39 -3.20
CA LYS A 205 -5.39 6.31 -4.55
C LYS A 205 -5.83 7.46 -5.46
N MET A 206 -7.02 8.02 -5.23
CA MET A 206 -7.45 9.28 -5.85
C MET A 206 -6.58 10.44 -5.37
N ALA A 207 -6.24 10.52 -4.09
CA ALA A 207 -5.33 11.55 -3.58
C ALA A 207 -3.91 11.43 -4.17
N LEU A 208 -3.44 10.21 -4.40
CA LEU A 208 -2.15 9.93 -5.06
C LEU A 208 -2.14 10.30 -6.54
N HIS A 209 -3.19 9.96 -7.30
CA HIS A 209 -3.30 10.33 -8.71
C HIS A 209 -3.63 11.81 -8.93
N ALA A 210 -4.44 12.40 -8.06
CA ALA A 210 -4.79 13.81 -8.12
C ALA A 210 -3.60 14.75 -7.88
N GLY A 211 -2.41 14.24 -7.54
CA GLY A 211 -1.18 15.01 -7.49
C GLY A 211 -1.38 16.36 -6.82
N LEU A 212 -1.47 16.40 -5.49
CA LEU A 212 -1.31 17.67 -4.76
C LEU A 212 0.06 18.34 -4.99
N ASP A 213 0.92 17.78 -5.87
CA ASP A 213 1.99 18.49 -6.57
C ASP A 213 1.93 18.47 -8.13
N ALA A 214 1.04 17.70 -8.78
CA ALA A 214 0.90 17.71 -10.24
C ALA A 214 -0.48 17.19 -10.71
N VAL A 215 -1.51 18.02 -10.62
CA VAL A 215 -2.80 17.84 -11.30
C VAL A 215 -2.60 18.07 -12.81
N ARG A 216 -2.12 17.06 -13.54
CA ARG A 216 -2.18 17.06 -15.01
C ARG A 216 -2.58 15.69 -15.54
N GLY A 217 -3.83 15.58 -15.98
CA GLY A 217 -4.35 14.47 -16.77
C GLY A 217 -4.97 13.32 -15.98
N THR A 218 -5.59 13.59 -14.84
CA THR A 218 -6.34 12.56 -14.10
C THR A 218 -7.85 12.79 -14.13
N THR A 219 -8.62 11.70 -13.97
CA THR A 219 -10.07 11.73 -13.94
C THR A 219 -10.63 12.63 -12.84
N LEU A 220 -9.91 12.91 -11.76
CA LEU A 220 -10.36 13.92 -10.80
C LEU A 220 -10.25 15.34 -11.38
N GLU A 221 -9.19 15.67 -12.13
CA GLU A 221 -9.10 16.96 -12.85
C GLU A 221 -10.18 17.06 -13.93
N GLU A 222 -10.40 15.99 -14.69
CA GLU A 222 -11.44 15.92 -15.72
C GLU A 222 -12.84 16.04 -15.11
N LEU A 223 -13.12 15.33 -14.01
CA LEU A 223 -14.40 15.42 -13.28
C LEU A 223 -14.55 16.79 -12.63
N LEU A 224 -13.52 17.33 -11.97
CA LEU A 224 -13.61 18.64 -11.33
C LEU A 224 -13.78 19.77 -12.37
N ALA A 225 -13.15 19.67 -13.55
CA ALA A 225 -13.36 20.60 -14.65
C ALA A 225 -14.72 20.42 -15.34
N GLN A 226 -15.19 19.18 -15.50
CA GLN A 226 -16.49 18.85 -16.11
C GLN A 226 -17.67 19.28 -15.24
N TYR A 227 -17.49 19.34 -13.91
CA TYR A 227 -18.52 19.72 -12.94
C TYR A 227 -18.30 21.10 -12.30
N ASP A 228 -17.43 21.96 -12.86
CA ASP A 228 -17.13 23.34 -12.37
C ASP A 228 -16.70 23.42 -10.89
N LEU A 229 -15.88 22.47 -10.43
CA LEU A 229 -15.36 22.40 -9.05
C LEU A 229 -13.89 22.87 -8.93
N ILE A 230 -13.16 23.00 -10.04
CA ILE A 230 -11.86 23.70 -10.17
C ILE A 230 -11.79 24.49 -11.49
#